data_AF-A0A2V5NIX8-F1
#
_entry.id   AF-A0A2V5NIX8-F1
#
_cell.length_a   1.000
_cell.length_b   1.000
_cell.length_c   1.000
_cell.angle_alpha   90.00
_cell.angle_beta   90.00
_cell.angle_gamma   90.00
#
_symmetry.space_group_name_H-M   'P 1'
#
loop_
_entity.id
_entity.type
_entity.pdbx_description
1 polymer ?
#
loop_
_entity_poly.entity_id
_entity_poly.type
_entity_poly.pdbx_seq_one_letter_code
_entity_poly.pdbx_strand_id
1 'polypeptide(L)'
;MALIVTPRQLVQRAELYHQLAQLTAAGVGIIQAFEMLHRSPPSRAYRQPLQIVIDGLRSGYTLTEALQGTGRWLPSFDTALLHAGEVSGRAAGGPLQRPCSAGPPGHFQSCLSGCLVSFRLPDFSAH
;
A
#
# COMPACT_ATOMS: atom_id res chain seq x y z
N MET A 1 -18.54 -13.70 -3.66
CA MET A 1 -17.94 -14.07 -4.97
C MET A 1 -16.59 -14.71 -4.70
N ALA A 2 -16.42 -15.98 -5.09
CA ALA A 2 -15.23 -16.77 -4.78
C ALA A 2 -14.00 -16.22 -5.51
N LEU A 3 -13.02 -15.78 -4.73
CA LEU A 3 -11.73 -15.33 -5.22
C LEU A 3 -10.84 -16.56 -5.42
N ILE A 4 -10.76 -17.08 -6.65
CA ILE A 4 -9.64 -17.94 -7.04
C ILE A 4 -8.43 -17.02 -7.22
N VAL A 5 -7.85 -16.57 -6.12
CA VAL A 5 -6.57 -15.87 -6.15
C VAL A 5 -5.49 -16.93 -6.21
N THR A 6 -4.73 -16.93 -7.29
CA THR A 6 -3.62 -17.86 -7.42
C THR A 6 -2.55 -17.54 -6.38
N PRO A 7 -1.87 -18.55 -5.78
CA PRO A 7 -0.84 -18.31 -4.75
C PRO A 7 0.23 -17.31 -5.19
N ARG A 8 0.59 -17.33 -6.48
CA ARG A 8 1.53 -16.37 -7.09
C ARG A 8 1.08 -14.92 -6.97
N GLN A 9 -0.21 -14.65 -7.15
CA GLN A 9 -0.75 -13.29 -7.11
C GLN A 9 -0.73 -12.72 -5.69
N LEU A 10 -0.94 -13.56 -4.66
CA LEU A 10 -0.78 -13.15 -3.26
C LEU A 10 0.67 -12.79 -2.95
N VAL A 11 1.62 -13.61 -3.37
CA VAL A 11 3.06 -13.34 -3.16
C VAL A 11 3.47 -12.04 -3.85
N GLN A 12 3.03 -11.80 -5.09
CA GLN A 12 3.34 -10.56 -5.82
C GLN A 12 2.75 -9.31 -5.14
N ARG A 13 1.54 -9.41 -4.55
CA ARG A 13 0.95 -8.32 -3.77
C ARG A 13 1.68 -8.09 -2.45
N ALA A 14 2.03 -9.17 -1.75
CA ALA A 14 2.81 -9.08 -0.51
C ALA A 14 4.16 -8.39 -0.76
N GLU A 15 4.85 -8.74 -1.85
CA GLU A 15 6.10 -8.09 -2.25
C GLU A 15 5.91 -6.59 -2.54
N LEU A 16 4.87 -6.23 -3.28
CA LEU A 16 4.53 -4.82 -3.55
C LEU A 16 4.37 -4.03 -2.23
N TYR A 17 3.55 -4.54 -1.30
CA TYR A 17 3.31 -3.87 -0.03
C TYR A 17 4.54 -3.80 0.84
N HIS A 18 5.37 -4.85 0.83
CA HIS A 18 6.62 -4.88 1.55
C HIS A 18 7.59 -3.80 1.07
N GLN A 19 7.79 -3.71 -0.24
CA GLN A 19 8.64 -2.69 -0.86
C GLN A 19 8.10 -1.28 -0.62
N LEU A 20 6.78 -1.06 -0.78
CA LEU A 20 6.15 0.23 -0.48
C LEU A 20 6.39 0.63 0.98
N ALA A 21 6.19 -0.29 1.92
CA ALA A 21 6.38 -0.05 3.34
C ALA A 21 7.84 0.28 3.71
N GLN A 22 8.81 -0.41 3.10
CA GLN A 22 10.23 -0.11 3.29
C GLN A 22 10.57 1.30 2.82
N LEU A 23 10.11 1.69 1.63
CA LEU A 23 10.38 3.00 1.05
C LEU A 23 9.77 4.13 1.90
N THR A 24 8.50 4.00 2.29
CA THR A 24 7.84 4.99 3.13
C THR A 24 8.44 5.05 4.54
N ALA A 25 8.86 3.91 5.11
CA ALA A 25 9.57 3.88 6.39
C ALA A 25 10.94 4.58 6.33
N ALA A 26 11.61 4.54 5.17
CA ALA A 26 12.83 5.29 4.91
C ALA A 26 12.59 6.80 4.66
N GLY A 27 11.34 7.28 4.75
CA GLY A 27 10.98 8.67 4.50
C GLY A 27 10.89 9.04 3.02
N VAL A 28 10.90 8.05 2.11
CA VAL A 28 10.68 8.29 0.68
C VAL A 28 9.24 8.76 0.46
N GLY A 29 9.07 9.88 -0.23
CA GLY A 29 7.76 10.42 -0.56
C GLY A 29 6.94 9.46 -1.42
N ILE A 30 5.61 9.48 -1.27
CA ILE A 30 4.72 8.47 -1.88
C ILE A 30 4.87 8.38 -3.41
N ILE A 31 4.97 9.52 -4.12
CA ILE A 31 5.15 9.54 -5.58
C ILE A 31 6.47 8.86 -5.97
N GLN A 32 7.56 9.20 -5.28
CA GLN A 32 8.88 8.61 -5.54
C GLN A 32 8.91 7.10 -5.22
N ALA A 33 8.21 6.68 -4.17
CA ALA A 33 8.09 5.26 -3.84
C ALA A 33 7.37 4.49 -4.95
N PHE A 34 6.27 5.01 -5.48
CA PHE A 34 5.56 4.41 -6.61
C PHE A 34 6.40 4.38 -7.90
N GLU A 35 7.19 5.42 -8.18
CA GLU A 35 8.13 5.42 -9.31
C GLU A 35 9.21 4.33 -9.17
N MET A 36 9.73 4.11 -7.96
CA MET A 36 10.68 3.04 -7.68
C MET A 36 10.05 1.67 -7.91
N LEU A 37 8.82 1.46 -7.42
CA LEU A 37 8.05 0.22 -7.66
C LEU A 37 7.76 0.01 -9.15
N HIS A 38 7.48 1.08 -9.90
CA HIS A 38 7.24 1.00 -11.35
C HIS A 38 8.50 0.58 -12.13
N ARG A 39 9.70 1.00 -11.67
CA ARG A 39 10.98 0.60 -12.27
C ARG A 39 11.27 -0.89 -12.07
N SER A 40 10.99 -1.44 -10.89
CA SER A 40 11.25 -2.85 -10.56
C SER A 40 10.03 -3.54 -9.93
N PRO A 41 8.95 -3.78 -10.71
CA PRO A 41 7.73 -4.33 -10.16
C PRO A 41 7.82 -5.85 -9.94
N PRO A 42 7.03 -6.41 -8.99
CA PRO A 42 6.96 -7.86 -8.75
C PRO A 42 6.53 -8.69 -9.97
N SER A 43 5.77 -8.08 -10.88
CA SER A 43 5.47 -8.64 -12.19
C SER A 43 5.13 -7.56 -13.22
N ARG A 44 5.21 -7.91 -14.50
CA ARG A 44 4.89 -6.98 -15.61
C ARG A 44 3.46 -6.43 -15.52
N ALA A 45 2.53 -7.18 -14.92
CA ALA A 45 1.14 -6.77 -14.76
C ALA A 45 0.96 -5.54 -13.84
N TYR A 46 1.96 -5.20 -13.03
CA TYR A 46 1.90 -4.03 -12.14
C TYR A 46 2.31 -2.73 -12.84
N ARG A 47 2.98 -2.78 -14.01
CA ARG A 47 3.51 -1.57 -14.65
C ARG A 47 2.41 -0.56 -14.99
N GLN A 48 1.40 -0.99 -15.73
CA GLN A 48 0.33 -0.10 -16.17
C GLN A 48 -0.47 0.48 -14.99
N PRO A 49 -0.93 -0.32 -14.00
CA PRO A 49 -1.61 0.23 -12.83
C PRO A 49 -0.74 1.18 -12.00
N LEU A 50 0.55 0.86 -11.80
CA LEU A 50 1.47 1.76 -11.10
C LEU A 50 1.65 3.08 -11.85
N GLN A 51 1.75 3.05 -13.17
CA GLN A 51 1.82 4.27 -13.98
C GLN A 51 0.58 5.14 -13.81
N ILE A 52 -0.62 4.55 -13.87
CA ILE A 52 -1.89 5.27 -13.63
C ILE A 52 -1.91 5.92 -12.25
N VAL A 53 -1.45 5.21 -11.21
CA VAL A 53 -1.38 5.76 -9.84
C VAL A 53 -0.40 6.92 -9.76
N ILE A 54 0.80 6.78 -10.36
CA ILE A 54 1.81 7.85 -10.40
C ILE A 54 1.24 9.09 -11.06
N ASP A 55 0.58 8.94 -12.21
CA ASP A 55 -0.01 10.06 -12.95
C ASP A 55 -1.11 10.72 -12.12
N GLY A 56 -1.98 9.93 -11.48
CA GLY A 56 -3.02 10.46 -10.61
C GLY A 56 -2.47 11.26 -9.42
N LEU A 57 -1.46 10.73 -8.73
CA LEU A 57 -0.80 11.43 -7.62
C LEU A 57 -0.13 12.74 -8.07
N ARG A 58 0.49 12.75 -9.25
CA ARG A 58 1.10 13.96 -9.84
C ARG A 58 0.06 15.01 -10.23
N SER A 59 -1.15 14.59 -10.59
CA SER A 59 -2.29 15.48 -10.81
C SER A 59 -2.92 16.03 -9.52
N GLY A 60 -2.42 15.63 -8.35
CA GLY A 60 -2.91 16.09 -7.05
C GLY A 60 -4.05 15.26 -6.46
N TYR A 61 -4.38 14.11 -7.07
CA TYR A 61 -5.31 13.18 -6.45
C TYR A 61 -4.71 12.54 -5.20
N THR A 62 -5.58 12.17 -4.28
CA THR A 62 -5.24 11.30 -3.14
C THR A 62 -4.79 9.93 -3.65
N LEU A 63 -4.05 9.18 -2.82
CA LEU A 63 -3.64 7.81 -3.15
C LEU A 63 -4.86 6.94 -3.44
N THR A 64 -5.91 7.09 -2.63
CA THR A 64 -7.17 6.35 -2.79
C THR A 64 -7.84 6.65 -4.13
N GLU A 65 -7.96 7.92 -4.52
CA GLU A 65 -8.53 8.33 -5.81
C GLU A 65 -7.68 7.83 -6.99
N ALA A 66 -6.36 7.94 -6.89
CA ALA A 66 -5.44 7.45 -7.92
C ALA A 66 -5.55 5.92 -8.10
N LEU A 67 -5.71 5.17 -7.01
CA LEU A 67 -5.94 3.71 -7.04
C LEU A 67 -7.29 3.35 -7.66
N GLN A 68 -8.35 4.11 -7.38
CA GLN A 68 -9.66 3.91 -8.02
C GLN A 68 -9.59 4.10 -9.55
N GLY A 69 -8.71 4.99 -10.03
CA GLY A 69 -8.43 5.17 -11.46
C GLY A 69 -7.86 3.92 -12.15
N THR A 70 -7.30 2.96 -11.41
CA THR A 70 -6.82 1.68 -11.96
C THR A 70 -7.93 0.65 -12.21
N GLY A 71 -9.18 0.96 -11.83
CA GLY A 71 -10.31 0.04 -11.90
C GLY A 71 -10.28 -1.03 -10.80
N ARG A 72 -10.59 -2.28 -11.14
CA ARG A 72 -10.64 -3.42 -10.18
C ARG A 72 -9.32 -4.17 -10.07
N TRP A 73 -8.20 -3.48 -10.26
CA TRP A 73 -6.88 -4.10 -10.21
C TRP A 73 -6.54 -4.60 -8.79
N LEU A 74 -6.85 -3.79 -7.78
CA LEU A 74 -6.84 -4.19 -6.39
C LEU A 74 -8.26 -4.59 -5.93
N PRO A 75 -8.39 -5.65 -5.14
CA PRO A 75 -9.58 -5.91 -4.34
C PRO A 75 -10.01 -4.69 -3.51
N SER A 76 -11.30 -4.62 -3.23
CA SER A 76 -11.87 -3.58 -2.37
C SER A 76 -11.22 -3.54 -0.98
N PHE A 77 -10.89 -4.71 -0.44
CA PHE A 77 -10.19 -4.86 0.84
C PHE A 77 -8.83 -4.15 0.84
N ASP A 78 -8.00 -4.40 -0.17
CA ASP A 78 -6.68 -3.79 -0.33
C ASP A 78 -6.78 -2.25 -0.45
N THR A 79 -7.78 -1.78 -1.20
CA THR A 79 -8.03 -0.33 -1.36
C THR A 79 -8.42 0.32 -0.04
N ALA A 80 -9.25 -0.33 0.77
CA ALA A 80 -9.64 0.16 2.09
C ALA A 80 -8.47 0.24 3.08
N LEU A 81 -7.55 -0.73 3.04
CA LEU A 81 -6.32 -0.70 3.85
C LEU A 81 -5.42 0.47 3.47
N LEU A 82 -5.22 0.70 2.17
CA LEU A 82 -4.39 1.80 1.69
C LEU A 82 -5.04 3.16 2.01
N HIS A 83 -6.36 3.26 1.94
CA HIS A 83 -7.10 4.45 2.35
C HIS A 83 -6.89 4.76 3.85
N ALA A 84 -7.02 3.75 4.72
CA ALA A 84 -6.76 3.92 6.14
C ALA A 84 -5.32 4.40 6.41
N GLY A 85 -4.33 3.82 5.72
CA GLY A 85 -2.94 4.24 5.80
C GLY A 85 -2.71 5.69 5.33
N GLU A 86 -3.37 6.11 4.25
CA GLU A 86 -3.32 7.47 3.73
C GLU A 86 -3.87 8.49 4.75
N VAL A 87 -5.02 8.19 5.37
CA VAL A 87 -5.63 9.05 6.39
C VAL A 87 -4.74 9.14 7.63
N SER A 88 -4.18 8.02 8.09
CA SER A 88 -3.26 7.99 9.23
C SER A 88 -1.96 8.77 8.97
N GLY A 89 -1.39 8.64 7.77
CA GLY A 89 -0.19 9.38 7.37
C GLY A 89 -0.42 10.89 7.23
N ARG A 90 -1.60 11.29 6.73
CA ARG A 90 -2.03 12.70 6.64
C ARG A 90 -2.33 13.30 8.03
N ALA A 91 -2.91 12.52 8.93
CA ALA A 91 -3.18 12.94 10.31
C ALA A 91 -1.92 13.09 11.18
N ALA A 92 -0.82 12.43 10.83
CA ALA A 92 0.49 12.63 11.45
C ALA A 92 1.22 13.91 10.96
N GLY A 93 0.71 14.58 9.92
CA GLY A 93 1.28 15.78 9.30
C GLY A 93 0.78 17.09 9.89
N GLY A 94 1.00 17.34 11.18
CA GLY A 94 0.99 18.71 11.73
C GLY A 94 2.28 19.46 11.39
N PRO A 95 2.38 20.80 11.62
CA PRO A 95 3.53 21.64 11.23
C PRO A 95 4.86 21.32 11.95
N LEU A 96 4.93 20.23 12.69
CA LEU A 96 6.18 19.67 13.19
C LEU A 96 6.60 18.56 12.24
N GLN A 97 7.50 18.93 11.34
CA GLN A 97 8.34 18.05 10.54
C GLN A 97 9.16 17.16 11.48
N ARG A 98 8.54 16.09 11.98
CA ARG A 98 9.26 14.97 12.56
C ARG A 98 9.35 13.91 11.47
N PRO A 99 10.52 13.71 10.84
CA PRO A 99 10.72 12.49 10.07
C PRO A 99 10.30 11.31 10.94
N CYS A 100 9.76 10.26 10.34
CA CYS A 100 9.42 9.00 11.02
C CYS A 100 10.63 8.31 11.68
N SER A 101 11.77 8.99 11.87
CA SER A 101 13.04 8.51 12.41
C SER A 101 13.18 8.63 13.93
N ALA A 102 12.11 8.84 14.70
CA ALA A 102 12.18 8.93 16.17
C ALA A 102 11.26 7.93 16.90
N GLY A 103 10.99 6.79 16.28
CA GLY A 103 10.52 5.58 16.95
C GLY A 103 11.53 4.45 16.72
N PRO A 104 11.70 3.49 17.66
CA PRO A 104 12.62 2.37 17.47
C PRO A 104 12.28 1.64 16.15
N PRO A 105 13.30 1.12 15.42
CA PRO A 105 13.10 0.47 14.13
C PRO A 105 12.06 -0.65 14.26
N GLY A 106 10.89 -0.49 13.63
CA GLY A 106 9.80 -1.48 13.68
C GLY A 106 8.37 -0.93 13.60
N HIS A 107 8.14 0.37 13.74
CA HIS A 107 6.76 0.90 13.88
C HIS A 107 5.95 1.00 12.59
N PHE A 108 6.58 1.16 11.43
CA PHE A 108 5.85 1.16 10.14
C PHE A 108 5.37 -0.25 9.77
N GLN A 109 6.21 -1.25 10.06
CA GLN A 109 5.81 -2.65 10.01
C GLN A 109 4.76 -2.94 11.09
N SER A 110 4.79 -2.31 12.27
CA SER A 110 3.75 -2.44 13.29
C SER A 110 2.41 -1.76 12.96
N CYS A 111 2.38 -0.68 12.19
CA CYS A 111 1.11 -0.05 11.76
C CYS A 111 0.47 -0.81 10.58
N LEU A 112 1.25 -1.22 9.58
CA LEU A 112 0.77 -2.08 8.50
C LEU A 112 0.46 -3.49 8.98
N SER A 113 1.33 -4.10 9.80
CA SER A 113 1.07 -5.38 10.46
C SER A 113 -0.02 -5.26 11.51
N GLY A 114 -0.16 -4.15 12.23
CA GLY A 114 -1.26 -3.92 13.18
C GLY A 114 -2.62 -3.86 12.49
N CYS A 115 -2.73 -3.15 11.36
CA CYS A 115 -3.94 -3.17 10.53
C CYS A 115 -4.18 -4.52 9.82
N LEU A 116 -3.12 -5.22 9.36
CA LEU A 116 -3.24 -6.52 8.67
C LEU A 116 -3.46 -7.70 9.64
N VAL A 117 -2.87 -7.68 10.85
CA VAL A 117 -2.97 -8.73 11.89
C VAL A 117 -4.21 -8.54 12.76
N SER A 118 -4.69 -7.30 12.94
CA SER A 118 -6.03 -7.08 13.53
C SER A 118 -7.16 -7.50 12.58
N PHE A 119 -6.87 -7.65 11.27
CA PHE A 119 -7.66 -8.43 10.31
C PHE A 119 -7.24 -9.92 10.33
N ARG A 120 -7.12 -10.50 11.52
CA ARG A 120 -7.21 -11.96 11.69
C ARG A 120 -8.53 -12.37 11.04
N LEU A 121 -8.43 -13.10 9.92
CA LEU A 121 -9.54 -13.78 9.27
C LEU A 121 -10.53 -14.28 10.34
N PRO A 122 -11.84 -13.98 10.27
CA PRO A 122 -12.79 -14.79 10.99
C PRO A 122 -12.57 -16.21 10.51
N ASP A 123 -12.33 -17.08 11.49
CA ASP A 123 -12.15 -18.51 11.38
C ASP A 123 -12.93 -19.09 10.18
N PHE A 124 -12.22 -19.44 9.10
CA PHE A 124 -12.77 -20.32 8.08
C PHE A 124 -12.48 -21.75 8.53
N SER A 125 -13.03 -22.13 9.69
CA SER A 125 -13.21 -23.53 10.05
C SER A 125 -14.24 -24.08 9.08
N ALA A 126 -13.74 -24.78 8.07
CA ALA A 126 -14.48 -25.82 7.40
C ALA A 126 -15.03 -26.79 8.45
N HIS A 127 -16.26 -27.24 8.22
CA HIS A 127 -16.92 -28.47 8.73
C HIS A 127 -16.57 -28.99 10.13
#